data_AF-A0A971X808-F1
#
_entry.id   AF-A0A971X808-F1
#
_cell.length_a   1.000
_cell.length_b   1.000
_cell.length_c   1.000
_cell.angle_alpha   90.00
_cell.angle_beta   90.00
_cell.angle_gamma   90.00
#
_symmetry.space_group_name_H-M   'P 1'
#
loop_
_entity.id
_entity.type
_entity.pdbx_description
1 polymer ?
#
loop_
_entity_poly.entity_id
_entity_poly.type
_entity_poly.pdbx_seq_one_letter_code
_entity_poly.pdbx_strand_id
1 'polypeptide(L)'
;MLEPGLLSLKLAPGQDVTEEKSVTIPLPEKLDILFAYDLTGSMAGIINAAKSSTVQLINKLEELGIDINYGVVSYMDYPNSYDSYGYSATYGSAEAGDYAYRLDQPITDDTTAVLNAINALTLGDGADTPQNYTRIFYESYSAPNISWRDGAKRVLLNFADAIPHDDNLNEGVPGKTGVRSTGGDPGRDEVMFTSDDLDLQTVLAEMAENKVTLIDTHANTIDIEYWNYWTGITGGQTFLIASENFVDDVYNSIISTLSSVTELRLVASAGFKNWIKSVEPEYFSGVATEPVKFLLRLRVPPNTADGFYSFTISAVDSSGAIYGEQLVRVEVITNKTAGGIDVEYIAPVPEINEAGCKKSNYVYPARFVMGILEEDNVLAEGIYHTLINIQNNTPRRTKISIRVSVPASFGKDSVVTKPIIYELEPFQALQISGGKINNILYQTPFYNSSFLTGTVLITSRESNLGVSAIYTYYQTNYIV
;
A
#
# COMPACT_ATOMS: atom_id res chain seq x y z
N MET A 1 2.63 9.08 1.78
CA MET A 1 2.92 8.83 0.35
C MET A 1 2.74 7.35 0.07
N LEU A 2 2.08 7.00 -1.04
CA LEU A 2 1.90 5.63 -1.53
C LEU A 2 2.99 5.32 -2.55
N GLU A 3 3.76 4.27 -2.33
CA GLU A 3 4.80 3.79 -3.24
C GLU A 3 4.60 2.32 -3.62
N PRO A 4 4.99 1.88 -4.83
CA PRO A 4 5.60 2.68 -5.91
C PRO A 4 4.64 3.67 -6.59
N GLY A 5 5.08 4.89 -6.91
CA GLY A 5 4.25 5.91 -7.56
C GLY A 5 3.82 5.63 -9.03
N LEU A 6 4.42 4.65 -9.71
CA LEU A 6 4.08 4.25 -11.08
C LEU A 6 4.13 2.73 -11.27
N LEU A 7 3.11 2.17 -11.92
CA LEU A 7 3.07 0.79 -12.42
C LEU A 7 2.81 0.79 -13.93
N SER A 8 3.54 -0.04 -14.67
CA SER A 8 3.36 -0.22 -16.12
C SER A 8 3.47 -1.70 -16.49
N LEU A 9 2.46 -2.20 -17.21
CA LEU A 9 2.19 -3.64 -17.38
C LEU A 9 1.72 -3.96 -18.81
N LYS A 10 2.00 -5.18 -19.27
CA LYS A 10 1.40 -5.81 -20.45
C LYS A 10 0.77 -7.14 -20.00
N LEU A 11 -0.56 -7.27 -20.12
CA LEU A 11 -1.34 -8.37 -19.52
C LEU A 11 -2.47 -8.85 -20.45
N ALA A 12 -2.77 -10.15 -20.43
CA ALA A 12 -3.95 -10.69 -21.11
C ALA A 12 -5.24 -10.57 -20.27
N PRO A 13 -6.43 -10.53 -20.88
CA PRO A 13 -7.70 -10.56 -20.15
C PRO A 13 -7.81 -11.76 -19.20
N GLY A 14 -8.11 -11.51 -17.92
CA GLY A 14 -8.14 -12.50 -16.85
C GLY A 14 -6.79 -12.82 -16.18
N GLN A 15 -5.68 -12.28 -16.69
CA GLN A 15 -4.35 -12.40 -16.07
C GLN A 15 -4.25 -11.54 -14.80
N ASP A 16 -3.47 -12.03 -13.84
CA ASP A 16 -3.18 -11.35 -12.57
C ASP A 16 -1.75 -10.78 -12.57
N VAL A 17 -1.53 -9.77 -11.74
CA VAL A 17 -0.21 -9.40 -11.19
C VAL A 17 -0.36 -9.05 -9.72
N THR A 18 0.69 -9.25 -8.94
CA THR A 18 0.77 -8.86 -7.53
C THR A 18 1.93 -7.89 -7.34
N GLU A 19 1.73 -6.85 -6.52
CA GLU A 19 2.71 -5.82 -6.23
C GLU A 19 2.62 -5.41 -4.76
N GLU A 20 3.77 -5.31 -4.08
CA GLU A 20 3.82 -4.77 -2.72
C GLU A 20 3.70 -3.24 -2.74
N LYS A 21 2.92 -2.70 -1.81
CA LYS A 21 2.74 -1.27 -1.57
C LYS A 21 3.27 -0.88 -0.21
N SER A 22 3.77 0.35 -0.13
CA SER A 22 4.11 1.02 1.12
C SER A 22 3.34 2.33 1.21
N VAL A 23 2.62 2.57 2.31
CA VAL A 23 1.94 3.84 2.57
C VAL A 23 2.54 4.47 3.83
N THR A 24 3.40 5.47 3.63
CA THR A 24 3.87 6.31 4.73
C THR A 24 2.77 7.29 5.11
N ILE A 25 2.33 7.28 6.36
CA ILE A 25 1.49 8.35 6.91
C ILE A 25 2.41 9.55 7.20
N PRO A 26 2.19 10.73 6.59
CA PRO A 26 2.98 11.91 6.94
C PRO A 26 2.55 12.38 8.34
N LEU A 27 3.52 12.88 9.11
CA LEU A 27 3.21 13.67 10.30
C LEU A 27 2.44 14.95 9.86
N PRO A 28 1.57 15.49 10.71
CA PRO A 28 0.89 16.75 10.42
C PRO A 28 1.90 17.88 10.29
N GLU A 29 1.60 18.89 9.48
CA GLU A 29 2.50 20.03 9.28
C GLU A 29 2.78 20.76 10.61
N LYS A 30 1.80 20.80 11.53
CA LYS A 30 1.86 21.52 12.80
C LYS A 30 1.39 20.70 14.00
N LEU A 31 2.08 20.89 15.12
CA LEU A 31 1.72 20.40 16.44
C LEU A 31 1.78 21.54 17.45
N ASP A 32 0.79 21.59 18.33
CA ASP A 32 0.78 22.46 19.50
C ASP A 32 0.66 21.60 20.76
N ILE A 33 1.48 21.88 21.77
CA ILE A 33 1.43 21.20 23.07
C ILE A 33 1.23 22.23 24.18
N LEU A 34 0.16 22.04 24.96
CA LEU A 34 -0.08 22.80 26.17
C LEU A 34 0.36 21.94 27.37
N PHE A 35 1.38 22.38 28.10
CA PHE A 35 1.78 21.76 29.36
C PHE A 35 0.92 22.34 30.49
N ALA A 36 0.27 21.47 31.26
CA ALA A 36 -0.53 21.84 32.42
C ALA A 36 0.07 21.24 33.68
N TYR A 37 0.29 22.07 34.70
CA TYR A 37 0.87 21.65 35.97
C TYR A 37 -0.08 21.89 37.12
N ASP A 38 -0.42 20.80 37.80
CA ASP A 38 -0.83 20.81 39.20
C ASP A 38 0.34 21.35 40.04
N LEU A 39 0.06 22.35 40.86
CA LEU A 39 1.03 23.01 41.74
C LEU A 39 0.59 22.98 43.21
N THR A 40 -0.32 22.08 43.59
CA THR A 40 -0.66 21.86 45.01
C THR A 40 0.49 21.23 45.81
N GLY A 41 0.36 21.22 47.14
CA GLY A 41 1.42 20.77 48.05
C GLY A 41 1.83 19.31 47.89
N SER A 42 0.94 18.44 47.37
CA SER A 42 1.21 17.03 47.10
C SER A 42 2.29 16.85 46.02
N MET A 43 2.22 17.67 44.97
CA MET A 43 3.14 17.71 43.83
C MET A 43 4.60 18.03 44.21
N ALA A 44 4.87 18.46 45.45
CA ALA A 44 6.22 18.74 45.96
C ALA A 44 7.23 17.59 45.76
N GLY A 45 6.76 16.34 45.77
CA GLY A 45 7.60 15.17 45.51
C GLY A 45 8.05 15.02 44.05
N ILE A 46 7.29 15.55 43.08
CA ILE A 46 7.48 15.26 41.65
C ILE A 46 7.64 16.49 40.75
N ILE A 47 7.30 17.71 41.19
CA ILE A 47 7.30 18.91 40.32
C ILE A 47 8.66 19.17 39.65
N ASN A 48 9.79 18.90 40.32
CA ASN A 48 11.12 19.04 39.73
C ASN A 48 11.41 17.96 38.66
N ALA A 49 10.84 16.76 38.80
CA ALA A 49 10.89 15.73 37.78
C ALA A 49 10.00 16.11 36.58
N ALA A 50 8.80 16.63 36.82
CA ALA A 50 7.90 17.14 35.77
C ALA A 50 8.59 18.20 34.89
N LYS A 51 9.15 19.25 35.50
CA LYS A 51 9.91 20.29 34.78
C LYS A 51 11.10 19.70 34.00
N SER A 52 11.89 18.82 34.62
CA SER A 52 13.06 18.19 33.99
C SER A 52 12.67 17.30 32.80
N SER A 53 11.62 16.50 32.94
CA SER A 53 11.08 15.65 31.88
C SER A 53 10.48 16.47 30.74
N THR A 54 9.87 17.63 31.03
CA THR A 54 9.35 18.55 30.01
C THR A 54 10.47 19.14 29.16
N VAL A 55 11.59 19.56 29.77
CA VAL A 55 12.79 20.01 29.04
C VAL A 55 13.31 18.91 28.11
N GLN A 56 13.39 17.66 28.60
CA GLN A 56 13.84 16.52 27.79
C GLN A 56 12.88 16.18 26.66
N LEU A 57 11.57 16.22 26.91
CA LEU A 57 10.52 15.97 25.93
C LEU A 57 10.55 17.01 24.81
N ILE A 58 10.61 18.30 25.14
CA ILE A 58 10.77 19.39 24.16
C ILE A 58 12.00 19.14 23.29
N ASN A 59 13.18 18.94 23.89
CA ASN A 59 14.41 18.70 23.13
C ASN A 59 14.29 17.52 22.15
N LYS A 60 13.58 16.45 22.54
CA LYS A 60 13.35 15.26 21.70
C LYS A 60 12.30 15.49 20.61
N LEU A 61 11.30 16.33 20.88
CA LEU A 61 10.27 16.72 19.90
C LEU A 61 10.85 17.62 18.79
N GLU A 62 11.79 18.51 19.11
CA GLU A 62 12.51 19.33 18.11
C GLU A 62 13.26 18.46 17.07
N GLU A 63 13.69 17.24 17.42
CA GLU A 63 14.36 16.31 16.50
C GLU A 63 13.43 15.75 15.41
N LEU A 64 12.11 15.95 15.51
CA LEU A 64 11.13 15.49 14.52
C LEU A 64 11.15 16.28 13.20
N GLY A 65 11.59 17.55 13.23
CA GLY A 65 11.56 18.42 12.06
C GLY A 65 10.15 18.82 11.58
N ILE A 66 9.15 18.84 12.47
CA ILE A 66 7.80 19.39 12.24
C ILE A 66 7.67 20.77 12.93
N ASP A 67 6.64 21.54 12.58
CA ASP A 67 6.42 22.89 13.13
C ASP A 67 5.70 22.82 14.50
N ILE A 68 6.45 22.84 15.61
CA ILE A 68 5.94 22.69 16.98
C ILE A 68 5.93 24.01 17.74
N ASN A 69 4.80 24.36 18.34
CA ASN A 69 4.70 25.41 19.35
C ASN A 69 4.31 24.82 20.71
N TYR A 70 4.69 25.52 21.79
CA TYR A 70 4.42 25.09 23.15
C TYR A 70 3.77 26.20 23.98
N GLY A 71 2.88 25.84 24.91
CA GLY A 71 2.27 26.72 25.89
C GLY A 71 2.34 26.14 27.30
N VAL A 72 2.04 26.96 28.32
CA VAL A 72 2.08 26.58 29.73
C VAL A 72 0.86 27.14 30.46
N VAL A 73 0.13 26.27 31.17
CA VAL A 73 -0.88 26.63 32.17
C VAL A 73 -0.53 25.99 33.51
N SER A 74 -1.04 26.55 34.59
CA SER A 74 -0.95 25.97 35.93
C SER A 74 -2.20 26.24 36.76
N TYR A 75 -2.34 25.46 37.82
CA TYR A 75 -3.48 25.47 38.73
C TYR A 75 -3.08 24.92 40.09
N MET A 76 -3.89 25.21 41.10
CA MET A 76 -3.83 24.61 42.43
C MET A 76 -5.24 24.06 42.69
N ASP A 77 -6.08 24.80 43.40
CA ASP A 77 -7.53 24.65 43.29
C ASP A 77 -8.26 25.99 43.44
N TYR A 78 -9.59 25.97 43.37
CA TYR A 78 -10.50 27.01 43.75
C TYR A 78 -10.30 27.45 45.21
N PRO A 79 -9.97 28.73 45.46
CA PRO A 79 -9.57 29.23 46.78
C PRO A 79 -10.74 29.46 47.77
N ASN A 80 -11.76 28.59 47.76
CA ASN A 80 -13.02 28.73 48.50
C ASN A 80 -13.45 27.40 49.17
N SER A 81 -14.53 27.46 49.98
CA SER A 81 -15.20 26.29 50.56
C SER A 81 -16.57 26.04 49.95
N TYR A 82 -16.90 24.77 49.71
CA TYR A 82 -18.14 24.34 49.06
C TYR A 82 -18.89 23.27 49.88
N ASP A 83 -20.19 23.12 49.61
CA ASP A 83 -21.05 22.02 50.08
C ASP A 83 -21.94 21.62 48.90
N SER A 84 -21.53 20.56 48.19
CA SER A 84 -22.12 20.18 46.91
C SER A 84 -22.16 18.66 46.74
N TYR A 85 -23.26 18.14 46.20
CA TYR A 85 -23.40 16.72 45.83
C TYR A 85 -23.03 15.71 46.93
N GLY A 86 -23.22 16.08 48.20
CA GLY A 86 -22.89 15.26 49.38
C GLY A 86 -21.44 15.33 49.86
N TYR A 87 -20.63 16.21 49.28
CA TYR A 87 -19.24 16.49 49.62
C TYR A 87 -19.12 17.95 50.10
N SER A 88 -18.48 18.17 51.25
CA SER A 88 -18.23 19.52 51.75
C SER A 88 -16.83 19.65 52.33
N ALA A 89 -16.08 20.61 51.79
CA ALA A 89 -14.67 20.82 52.05
C ALA A 89 -14.27 22.27 51.68
N THR A 90 -13.02 22.61 52.01
CA THR A 90 -12.29 23.70 51.34
C THR A 90 -11.41 23.05 50.29
N TYR A 91 -11.46 23.52 49.04
CA TYR A 91 -10.66 22.93 47.97
C TYR A 91 -9.25 23.55 47.95
N GLY A 92 -9.14 24.89 48.08
CA GLY A 92 -7.88 25.63 48.26
C GLY A 92 -8.03 26.91 49.09
N SER A 93 -6.94 27.66 49.31
CA SER A 93 -6.92 28.90 50.11
C SER A 93 -6.28 30.10 49.40
N ALA A 94 -7.05 31.20 49.33
CA ALA A 94 -6.56 32.49 48.85
C ALA A 94 -5.41 33.04 49.72
N GLU A 95 -5.37 32.71 51.00
CA GLU A 95 -4.31 33.10 51.94
C GLU A 95 -3.02 32.28 51.76
N ALA A 96 -3.11 31.03 51.32
CA ALA A 96 -1.96 30.24 50.86
C ALA A 96 -1.43 30.73 49.51
N GLY A 97 -2.30 31.32 48.68
CA GLY A 97 -2.00 31.84 47.35
C GLY A 97 -2.52 30.94 46.23
N ASP A 98 -3.42 30.00 46.53
CA ASP A 98 -4.02 29.10 45.55
C ASP A 98 -4.90 29.85 44.54
N TYR A 99 -5.01 29.30 43.33
CA TYR A 99 -5.83 29.84 42.23
C TYR A 99 -6.29 28.71 41.32
N ALA A 100 -7.51 28.83 40.81
CA ALA A 100 -8.13 27.81 39.98
C ALA A 100 -7.44 27.62 38.62
N TYR A 101 -6.96 28.69 37.99
CA TYR A 101 -6.34 28.62 36.66
C TYR A 101 -5.44 29.83 36.39
N ARG A 102 -4.26 29.59 35.81
CA ARG A 102 -3.41 30.63 35.21
C ARG A 102 -2.85 30.15 33.87
N LEU A 103 -2.91 31.02 32.86
CA LEU A 103 -2.15 30.89 31.62
C LEU A 103 -0.79 31.57 31.82
N ASP A 104 0.24 30.78 32.10
CA ASP A 104 1.61 31.24 32.31
C ASP A 104 2.29 31.65 31.00
N GLN A 105 2.03 30.92 29.92
CA GLN A 105 2.58 31.20 28.59
C GLN A 105 1.60 30.74 27.49
N PRO A 106 1.03 31.67 26.69
CA PRO A 106 0.32 31.35 25.45
C PRO A 106 1.20 30.55 24.47
N ILE A 107 0.57 29.74 23.62
CA ILE A 107 1.27 28.86 22.66
C ILE A 107 2.16 29.68 21.71
N THR A 108 3.46 29.38 21.71
CA THR A 108 4.50 30.15 21.02
C THR A 108 5.63 29.26 20.50
N ASP A 109 6.37 29.77 19.51
CA ASP A 109 7.62 29.22 18.97
C ASP A 109 8.86 29.67 19.78
N ASP A 110 8.69 30.64 20.70
CA ASP A 110 9.73 30.97 21.69
C ASP A 110 9.80 29.93 22.81
N THR A 111 10.46 28.81 22.52
CA THR A 111 10.80 27.76 23.49
C THR A 111 11.59 28.29 24.69
N THR A 112 12.29 29.43 24.59
CA THR A 112 12.97 30.06 25.74
C THR A 112 11.96 30.70 26.69
N ALA A 113 10.92 31.37 26.18
CA ALA A 113 9.82 31.89 26.99
C ALA A 113 9.06 30.76 27.71
N VAL A 114 8.75 29.68 26.99
CA VAL A 114 8.07 28.48 27.52
C VAL A 114 8.90 27.84 28.64
N LEU A 115 10.19 27.59 28.43
CA LEU A 115 11.06 27.03 29.46
C LEU A 115 11.24 27.99 30.66
N ASN A 116 11.25 29.30 30.45
CA ASN A 116 11.28 30.27 31.55
C ASN A 116 9.98 30.22 32.39
N ALA A 117 8.81 30.11 31.75
CA ALA A 117 7.53 29.97 32.44
C ALA A 117 7.49 28.68 33.28
N ILE A 118 7.84 27.53 32.69
CA ILE A 118 7.96 26.23 33.39
C ILE A 118 8.89 26.35 34.61
N ASN A 119 10.06 26.96 34.44
CA ASN A 119 11.00 27.14 35.55
C ASN A 119 10.45 28.05 36.66
N ALA A 120 9.69 29.09 36.31
CA ALA A 120 9.10 30.05 37.25
C ALA A 120 7.93 29.50 38.09
N LEU A 121 7.28 28.40 37.68
CA LEU A 121 6.17 27.80 38.45
C LEU A 121 6.57 27.48 39.90
N THR A 122 5.71 27.81 40.86
CA THR A 122 5.92 27.59 42.30
C THR A 122 4.69 26.96 42.92
N LEU A 123 4.88 26.14 43.95
CA LEU A 123 3.81 25.42 44.62
C LEU A 123 2.97 26.35 45.51
N GLY A 124 1.67 26.07 45.57
CA GLY A 124 0.73 26.55 46.58
C GLY A 124 0.56 25.47 47.64
N ASP A 125 -0.68 25.26 48.09
CA ASP A 125 -1.01 24.26 49.11
C ASP A 125 -2.13 23.34 48.63
N GLY A 126 -3.29 23.89 48.22
CA GLY A 126 -4.55 23.13 48.20
C GLY A 126 -5.04 22.85 49.63
N ALA A 127 -6.22 22.25 49.78
CA ALA A 127 -6.82 22.02 51.10
C ALA A 127 -7.51 20.67 51.31
N ASP A 128 -8.02 20.01 50.26
CA ASP A 128 -8.50 18.63 50.33
C ASP A 128 -7.67 17.65 49.49
N THR A 129 -8.25 16.92 48.54
CA THR A 129 -7.54 15.82 47.83
C THR A 129 -7.94 15.71 46.37
N PRO A 130 -9.22 15.83 45.98
CA PRO A 130 -9.54 16.07 44.59
C PRO A 130 -8.95 17.41 44.14
N GLN A 131 -8.77 17.61 42.84
CA GLN A 131 -8.26 18.86 42.27
C GLN A 131 -9.13 19.30 41.09
N ASN A 132 -9.04 20.55 40.65
CA ASN A 132 -9.89 21.13 39.62
C ASN A 132 -9.49 20.78 38.17
N TYR A 133 -8.99 19.55 37.92
CA TYR A 133 -8.57 19.12 36.58
C TYR A 133 -9.66 19.34 35.51
N THR A 134 -10.94 19.19 35.86
CA THR A 134 -12.11 19.47 35.01
C THR A 134 -12.05 20.88 34.41
N ARG A 135 -11.79 21.92 35.22
CA ARG A 135 -11.56 23.30 34.76
C ARG A 135 -10.46 23.41 33.73
N ILE A 136 -9.35 22.68 33.90
CA ILE A 136 -8.17 22.75 33.03
C ILE A 136 -8.48 22.13 31.67
N PHE A 137 -9.24 21.03 31.65
CA PHE A 137 -9.72 20.40 30.43
C PHE A 137 -10.71 21.32 29.69
N TYR A 138 -11.59 22.02 30.41
CA TYR A 138 -12.52 23.00 29.84
C TYR A 138 -11.82 24.23 29.24
N GLU A 139 -10.88 24.85 29.97
CA GLU A 139 -10.10 25.97 29.45
C GLU A 139 -9.29 25.54 28.20
N SER A 140 -8.83 24.28 28.13
CA SER A 140 -8.01 23.76 27.03
C SER A 140 -8.63 23.89 25.63
N TYR A 141 -9.95 23.94 25.49
CA TYR A 141 -10.63 24.23 24.21
C TYR A 141 -11.43 25.54 24.21
N SER A 142 -11.92 25.98 25.38
CA SER A 142 -12.78 27.18 25.46
C SER A 142 -12.00 28.50 25.62
N ALA A 143 -10.72 28.48 25.99
CA ALA A 143 -9.93 29.68 26.27
C ALA A 143 -9.18 30.21 25.01
N PRO A 144 -9.63 31.31 24.38
CA PRO A 144 -9.02 31.77 23.12
C PRO A 144 -7.60 32.33 23.29
N ASN A 145 -7.23 32.73 24.51
CA ASN A 145 -5.90 33.25 24.85
C ASN A 145 -4.81 32.17 24.90
N ILE A 146 -5.16 30.88 25.02
CA ILE A 146 -4.20 29.76 24.87
C ILE A 146 -3.50 29.82 23.50
N SER A 147 -4.15 30.40 22.48
CA SER A 147 -3.56 30.74 21.18
C SER A 147 -3.19 29.52 20.31
N TRP A 148 -3.97 28.44 20.39
CA TRP A 148 -3.88 27.31 19.46
C TRP A 148 -3.86 27.77 17.99
N ARG A 149 -2.90 27.29 17.22
CA ARG A 149 -2.71 27.63 15.82
C ARG A 149 -3.74 26.91 14.94
N ASP A 150 -4.16 27.57 13.86
CA ASP A 150 -5.03 26.94 12.87
C ASP A 150 -4.31 25.80 12.14
N GLY A 151 -5.04 24.70 11.91
CA GLY A 151 -4.52 23.46 11.34
C GLY A 151 -3.62 22.59 12.26
N ALA A 152 -3.24 23.06 13.45
CA ALA A 152 -2.37 22.29 14.35
C ALA A 152 -3.11 21.13 15.04
N LYS A 153 -2.41 20.00 15.24
CA LYS A 153 -2.82 19.01 16.24
C LYS A 153 -2.65 19.61 17.64
N ARG A 154 -3.56 19.32 18.56
CA ARG A 154 -3.59 19.90 19.90
C ARG A 154 -3.43 18.81 20.95
N VAL A 155 -2.39 18.90 21.77
CA VAL A 155 -2.18 17.99 22.90
C VAL A 155 -2.18 18.80 24.19
N LEU A 156 -3.02 18.42 25.14
CA LEU A 156 -2.91 18.83 26.54
C LEU A 156 -2.11 17.75 27.26
N LEU A 157 -0.95 18.11 27.80
CA LEU A 157 -0.14 17.22 28.63
C LEU A 157 -0.22 17.70 30.07
N ASN A 158 -0.91 16.93 30.91
CA ASN A 158 -1.21 17.24 32.29
C ASN A 158 -0.23 16.54 33.25
N PHE A 159 0.29 17.25 34.24
CA PHE A 159 1.08 16.70 35.35
C PHE A 159 0.25 16.77 36.63
N ALA A 160 -0.10 15.63 37.23
CA ALA A 160 -1.08 15.51 38.31
C ALA A 160 -0.78 14.34 39.29
N ASP A 161 -1.48 14.30 40.43
CA ASP A 161 -1.38 13.17 41.37
C ASP A 161 -2.68 12.68 42.05
N ALA A 162 -3.83 13.26 41.72
CA ALA A 162 -5.11 12.93 42.35
C ALA A 162 -6.26 12.66 41.35
N ILE A 163 -7.49 13.04 41.71
CA ILE A 163 -8.73 12.87 40.94
C ILE A 163 -9.48 14.21 40.81
N PRO A 164 -10.32 14.42 39.79
CA PRO A 164 -11.06 15.67 39.66
C PRO A 164 -12.13 15.88 40.76
N HIS A 165 -12.50 17.14 40.98
CA HIS A 165 -13.86 17.48 41.46
C HIS A 165 -14.88 17.11 40.37
N ASP A 166 -15.84 16.26 40.74
CA ASP A 166 -16.93 15.77 39.92
C ASP A 166 -18.07 15.25 40.82
N ASP A 167 -19.33 15.36 40.38
CA ASP A 167 -20.47 14.86 41.17
C ASP A 167 -20.61 13.32 41.13
N ASN A 168 -20.07 12.69 40.08
CA ASN A 168 -20.08 11.25 39.89
C ASN A 168 -18.88 10.71 39.10
N LEU A 169 -17.72 10.58 39.76
CA LEU A 169 -16.50 10.01 39.15
C LEU A 169 -16.66 8.59 38.57
N ASN A 170 -17.74 7.88 38.89
CA ASN A 170 -18.05 6.56 38.33
C ASN A 170 -18.83 6.62 37.00
N GLU A 171 -19.29 7.79 36.56
CA GLU A 171 -20.06 8.01 35.32
C GLU A 171 -19.24 7.54 34.10
N GLY A 172 -19.83 6.64 33.30
CA GLY A 172 -19.20 6.04 32.12
C GLY A 172 -18.04 5.05 32.36
N VAL A 173 -17.36 5.11 33.51
CA VAL A 173 -16.11 4.37 33.77
C VAL A 173 -16.34 2.84 33.79
N PRO A 174 -15.65 2.05 32.92
CA PRO A 174 -15.89 0.61 32.79
C PRO A 174 -15.78 -0.17 34.11
N GLY A 175 -16.90 -0.79 34.51
CA GLY A 175 -16.96 -1.63 35.72
C GLY A 175 -17.14 -0.88 37.04
N LYS A 176 -17.27 0.45 37.02
CA LYS A 176 -17.71 1.26 38.18
C LYS A 176 -19.24 1.32 38.24
N THR A 177 -19.79 1.51 39.44
CA THR A 177 -21.25 1.51 39.69
C THR A 177 -21.62 2.29 40.95
N GLY A 178 -22.76 2.99 40.93
CA GLY A 178 -23.18 3.87 42.04
C GLY A 178 -22.46 5.22 41.99
N VAL A 179 -22.84 6.16 42.84
CA VAL A 179 -22.28 7.52 42.81
C VAL A 179 -20.98 7.60 43.63
N ARG A 180 -19.95 8.24 43.07
CA ARG A 180 -18.73 8.67 43.78
C ARG A 180 -18.53 10.18 43.56
N SER A 181 -19.12 10.97 44.44
CA SER A 181 -18.95 12.43 44.45
C SER A 181 -17.64 12.83 45.13
N THR A 182 -16.95 13.79 44.51
CA THR A 182 -15.87 14.61 45.09
C THR A 182 -16.28 16.09 45.20
N GLY A 183 -17.58 16.38 45.10
CA GLY A 183 -18.11 17.74 44.94
C GLY A 183 -17.93 18.23 43.51
N GLY A 184 -18.74 19.20 43.07
CA GLY A 184 -18.69 19.71 41.69
C GLY A 184 -17.51 20.65 41.45
N ASP A 185 -17.24 20.93 40.17
CA ASP A 185 -16.36 22.01 39.72
C ASP A 185 -17.20 23.29 39.45
N PRO A 186 -16.98 24.41 40.18
CA PRO A 186 -17.78 25.62 40.11
C PRO A 186 -17.44 26.57 38.93
N GLY A 187 -16.62 26.15 37.96
CA GLY A 187 -16.40 26.94 36.74
C GLY A 187 -15.66 28.27 36.94
N ARG A 188 -15.83 29.21 36.00
CA ARG A 188 -15.04 30.45 35.91
C ARG A 188 -15.45 31.54 36.90
N ASP A 189 -16.68 31.53 37.41
CA ASP A 189 -17.13 32.51 38.41
C ASP A 189 -16.90 32.06 39.87
N GLU A 190 -16.45 30.82 40.06
CA GLU A 190 -16.16 30.18 41.35
C GLU A 190 -17.39 30.06 42.28
N VAL A 191 -18.61 30.07 41.70
CA VAL A 191 -19.86 29.92 42.45
C VAL A 191 -20.60 28.64 42.03
N MET A 192 -20.70 27.71 42.98
CA MET A 192 -21.43 26.45 42.82
C MET A 192 -22.94 26.66 42.59
N PHE A 193 -23.55 25.79 41.78
CA PHE A 193 -24.96 25.79 41.36
C PHE A 193 -25.38 26.97 40.47
N THR A 194 -24.48 27.42 39.59
CA THR A 194 -24.76 28.40 38.53
C THR A 194 -25.06 27.70 37.20
N SER A 195 -24.72 28.33 36.08
CA SER A 195 -24.74 27.76 34.73
C SER A 195 -23.34 27.70 34.10
N ASP A 196 -22.29 27.96 34.88
CA ASP A 196 -20.88 27.84 34.48
C ASP A 196 -20.17 26.68 35.20
N ASP A 197 -20.82 26.06 36.21
CA ASP A 197 -20.49 24.75 36.79
C ASP A 197 -20.11 23.73 35.69
N LEU A 198 -19.03 22.98 35.92
CA LEU A 198 -18.47 22.06 34.94
C LEU A 198 -18.70 20.59 35.33
N ASP A 199 -19.18 19.82 34.36
CA ASP A 199 -19.42 18.38 34.40
C ASP A 199 -18.26 17.66 33.67
N LEU A 200 -17.57 16.75 34.36
CA LEU A 200 -16.32 16.16 33.85
C LEU A 200 -16.51 15.41 32.52
N GLN A 201 -17.61 14.67 32.39
CA GLN A 201 -17.86 13.79 31.26
C GLN A 201 -18.29 14.60 30.03
N THR A 202 -19.05 15.68 30.23
CA THR A 202 -19.36 16.70 29.22
C THR A 202 -18.09 17.41 28.77
N VAL A 203 -17.25 17.85 29.71
CA VAL A 203 -16.00 18.55 29.40
C VAL A 203 -15.04 17.66 28.59
N LEU A 204 -14.89 16.38 28.95
CA LEU A 204 -14.07 15.42 28.20
C LEU A 204 -14.65 15.10 26.80
N ALA A 205 -15.98 15.06 26.66
CA ALA A 205 -16.64 14.89 25.36
C ALA A 205 -16.44 16.11 24.45
N GLU A 206 -16.63 17.33 24.96
CA GLU A 206 -16.37 18.57 24.22
C GLU A 206 -14.88 18.74 23.89
N MET A 207 -13.97 18.31 24.77
CA MET A 207 -12.52 18.29 24.52
C MET A 207 -12.17 17.39 23.33
N ALA A 208 -12.81 16.22 23.22
CA ALA A 208 -12.67 15.31 22.09
C ALA A 208 -13.29 15.88 20.80
N GLU A 209 -14.46 16.52 20.86
CA GLU A 209 -15.06 17.20 19.69
C GLU A 209 -14.20 18.37 19.18
N ASN A 210 -13.59 19.13 20.10
CA ASN A 210 -12.62 20.19 19.80
C ASN A 210 -11.21 19.67 19.44
N LYS A 211 -11.01 18.34 19.40
CA LYS A 211 -9.79 17.64 18.97
C LYS A 211 -8.54 18.01 19.77
N VAL A 212 -8.72 18.23 21.07
CA VAL A 212 -7.60 18.32 22.03
C VAL A 212 -7.43 16.94 22.66
N THR A 213 -6.25 16.33 22.49
CA THR A 213 -5.95 15.03 23.10
C THR A 213 -5.31 15.23 24.47
N LEU A 214 -5.90 14.61 25.51
CA LEU A 214 -5.40 14.60 26.88
C LEU A 214 -4.38 13.47 27.07
N ILE A 215 -3.13 13.82 27.34
CA ILE A 215 -2.14 12.92 27.93
C ILE A 215 -2.01 13.29 29.40
N ASP A 216 -2.33 12.36 30.30
CA ASP A 216 -2.10 12.57 31.74
C ASP A 216 -0.79 11.91 32.19
N THR A 217 -0.08 12.57 33.10
CA THR A 217 1.22 12.13 33.61
C THR A 217 1.22 12.14 35.13
N HIS A 218 0.88 10.98 35.67
CA HIS A 218 0.47 10.78 37.04
C HIS A 218 1.64 10.47 37.98
N ALA A 219 1.61 10.98 39.21
CA ALA A 219 2.64 10.68 40.20
C ALA A 219 2.64 9.22 40.69
N ASN A 220 1.46 8.59 40.68
CA ASN A 220 1.19 7.34 41.40
C ASN A 220 0.14 6.48 40.66
N THR A 221 -0.33 5.38 41.27
CA THR A 221 -1.26 4.41 40.65
C THR A 221 -2.65 4.35 41.29
N ILE A 222 -3.00 5.30 42.16
CA ILE A 222 -4.35 5.43 42.74
C ILE A 222 -5.29 5.91 41.65
N ASP A 223 -6.48 5.31 41.56
CA ASP A 223 -7.54 5.62 40.58
C ASP A 223 -7.07 5.66 39.10
N ILE A 224 -5.97 4.99 38.79
CA ILE A 224 -5.34 5.00 37.47
C ILE A 224 -6.25 4.41 36.38
N GLU A 225 -7.19 3.53 36.73
CA GLU A 225 -8.20 3.02 35.78
C GLU A 225 -9.25 4.07 35.35
N TYR A 226 -9.46 5.13 36.14
CA TYR A 226 -10.31 6.25 35.76
C TYR A 226 -9.56 7.16 34.77
N TRP A 227 -8.30 7.49 35.07
CA TRP A 227 -7.43 8.25 34.18
C TRP A 227 -7.22 7.59 32.81
N ASN A 228 -7.01 6.26 32.77
CA ASN A 228 -6.92 5.51 31.51
C ASN A 228 -8.23 5.55 30.69
N TYR A 229 -9.39 5.70 31.35
CA TYR A 229 -10.67 5.88 30.68
C TYR A 229 -10.83 7.32 30.16
N TRP A 230 -10.62 8.33 31.02
CA TRP A 230 -10.79 9.75 30.69
C TRP A 230 -9.84 10.22 29.58
N THR A 231 -8.55 9.88 29.66
CA THR A 231 -7.58 10.15 28.58
C THR A 231 -8.01 9.48 27.27
N GLY A 232 -8.49 8.23 27.35
CA GLY A 232 -8.99 7.44 26.23
C GLY A 232 -10.18 8.05 25.48
N ILE A 233 -11.05 8.83 26.13
CA ILE A 233 -12.16 9.56 25.48
C ILE A 233 -11.61 10.51 24.39
N THR A 234 -10.47 11.15 24.66
CA THR A 234 -9.81 12.10 23.76
C THR A 234 -8.79 11.46 22.79
N GLY A 235 -8.71 10.13 22.80
CA GLY A 235 -7.69 9.36 22.05
C GLY A 235 -6.28 9.40 22.66
N GLY A 236 -6.14 9.85 23.91
CA GLY A 236 -4.88 9.96 24.64
C GLY A 236 -4.62 8.80 25.60
N GLN A 237 -3.65 8.96 26.48
CA GLN A 237 -3.11 7.90 27.37
C GLN A 237 -2.61 8.47 28.70
N THR A 238 -2.50 7.62 29.72
CA THR A 238 -1.94 7.96 31.04
C THR A 238 -0.57 7.32 31.23
N PHE A 239 0.39 8.08 31.78
CA PHE A 239 1.76 7.63 32.09
C PHE A 239 2.10 7.85 33.56
N LEU A 240 3.06 7.08 34.08
CA LEU A 240 3.60 7.30 35.43
C LEU A 240 4.89 8.12 35.34
N ILE A 241 4.93 9.28 35.99
CA ILE A 241 6.09 10.19 35.95
C ILE A 241 7.38 9.58 36.50
N ALA A 242 7.24 8.56 37.36
CA ALA A 242 8.33 7.82 37.97
C ALA A 242 8.80 6.59 37.14
N SER A 243 8.29 6.38 35.91
CA SER A 243 8.78 5.29 35.05
C SER A 243 10.16 5.61 34.47
N GLU A 244 11.01 4.58 34.32
CA GLU A 244 12.40 4.75 33.83
C GLU A 244 12.46 5.32 32.41
N ASN A 245 11.43 5.12 31.59
CA ASN A 245 11.33 5.55 30.20
C ASN A 245 10.29 6.67 29.98
N PHE A 246 9.83 7.36 31.03
CA PHE A 246 8.70 8.30 30.98
C PHE A 246 8.68 9.25 29.76
N VAL A 247 9.81 9.91 29.48
CA VAL A 247 9.95 10.84 28.34
C VAL A 247 9.82 10.13 26.99
N ASP A 248 10.31 8.89 26.88
CA ASP A 248 10.20 8.08 25.68
C ASP A 248 8.76 7.57 25.48
N ASP A 249 8.10 7.11 26.54
CA ASP A 249 6.72 6.62 26.51
C ASP A 249 5.75 7.74 26.12
N VAL A 250 5.87 8.92 26.74
CA VAL A 250 5.08 10.13 26.42
C VAL A 250 5.36 10.62 25.00
N TYR A 251 6.62 10.68 24.57
CA TYR A 251 6.98 11.01 23.19
C TYR A 251 6.31 10.04 22.21
N ASN A 252 6.43 8.73 22.44
CA ASN A 252 5.84 7.70 21.58
C ASN A 252 4.30 7.83 21.54
N SER A 253 3.67 8.19 22.66
CA SER A 253 2.25 8.52 22.72
C SER A 253 1.89 9.68 21.81
N ILE A 254 2.62 10.80 21.89
CA ILE A 254 2.44 11.97 21.02
C ILE A 254 2.57 11.51 19.55
N ILE A 255 3.65 10.84 19.14
CA ILE A 255 3.82 10.34 17.76
C ILE A 255 2.66 9.43 17.34
N SER A 256 2.08 8.65 18.26
CA SER A 256 0.92 7.82 17.98
C SER A 256 -0.33 8.64 17.61
N THR A 257 -0.57 9.79 18.25
CA THR A 257 -1.67 10.72 17.90
C THR A 257 -1.46 11.43 16.55
N LEU A 258 -0.20 11.60 16.14
CA LEU A 258 0.18 12.22 14.88
C LEU A 258 0.07 11.25 13.69
N SER A 259 0.36 9.96 13.93
CA SER A 259 0.49 8.91 12.89
C SER A 259 -0.63 7.87 12.90
N SER A 260 -1.67 8.05 13.72
CA SER A 260 -2.86 7.19 13.72
C SER A 260 -3.75 7.42 12.50
N VAL A 261 -4.25 6.32 11.91
CA VAL A 261 -5.18 6.32 10.77
C VAL A 261 -6.25 5.24 10.96
N THR A 262 -7.44 5.42 10.38
CA THR A 262 -8.59 4.51 10.53
C THR A 262 -9.13 4.07 9.17
N GLU A 263 -9.24 2.77 8.93
CA GLU A 263 -9.59 2.16 7.63
C GLU A 263 -8.76 2.65 6.43
N LEU A 264 -7.44 2.81 6.61
CA LEU A 264 -6.53 3.04 5.48
C LEU A 264 -6.61 1.86 4.51
N ARG A 265 -7.01 2.10 3.27
CA ARG A 265 -7.25 1.10 2.22
C ARG A 265 -6.80 1.61 0.85
N LEU A 266 -6.61 0.68 -0.09
CA LEU A 266 -6.29 1.01 -1.49
C LEU A 266 -7.56 1.05 -2.34
N VAL A 267 -7.79 2.15 -3.04
CA VAL A 267 -9.00 2.39 -3.85
C VAL A 267 -8.60 2.69 -5.29
N ALA A 268 -9.20 1.98 -6.26
CA ALA A 268 -9.04 2.30 -7.68
C ALA A 268 -10.01 3.42 -8.09
N SER A 269 -9.57 4.28 -9.00
CA SER A 269 -10.40 5.36 -9.54
C SER A 269 -11.68 4.85 -10.25
N ALA A 270 -12.65 5.75 -10.43
CA ALA A 270 -13.98 5.41 -10.93
C ALA A 270 -13.94 4.61 -12.25
N GLY A 271 -14.68 3.49 -12.29
CA GLY A 271 -14.67 2.52 -13.39
C GLY A 271 -13.68 1.37 -13.21
N PHE A 272 -12.61 1.53 -12.42
CA PHE A 272 -11.52 0.55 -12.30
C PHE A 272 -11.59 -0.33 -11.04
N LYS A 273 -12.61 -0.19 -10.18
CA LYS A 273 -12.78 -1.03 -8.96
C LYS A 273 -12.64 -2.54 -9.24
N ASN A 274 -13.18 -3.03 -10.36
CA ASN A 274 -13.14 -4.45 -10.73
C ASN A 274 -11.76 -4.93 -11.25
N TRP A 275 -10.76 -4.05 -11.35
CA TRP A 275 -9.38 -4.41 -11.66
C TRP A 275 -8.57 -4.75 -10.40
N ILE A 276 -9.01 -4.33 -9.21
CA ILE A 276 -8.50 -4.86 -7.95
C ILE A 276 -9.15 -6.24 -7.73
N LYS A 277 -8.33 -7.27 -7.54
CA LYS A 277 -8.77 -8.64 -7.22
C LYS A 277 -8.74 -8.91 -5.72
N SER A 278 -7.68 -8.49 -5.04
CA SER A 278 -7.57 -8.48 -3.58
C SER A 278 -6.55 -7.43 -3.12
N VAL A 279 -6.66 -7.03 -1.86
CA VAL A 279 -5.65 -6.27 -1.13
C VAL A 279 -5.49 -6.99 0.21
N GLU A 280 -4.26 -7.28 0.61
CA GLU A 280 -3.96 -8.00 1.86
C GLU A 280 -2.97 -7.17 2.70
N PRO A 281 -3.37 -6.63 3.87
CA PRO A 281 -4.72 -6.65 4.44
C PRO A 281 -5.72 -5.82 3.62
N GLU A 282 -7.02 -6.01 3.82
CA GLU A 282 -8.05 -5.22 3.12
C GLU A 282 -8.03 -3.74 3.53
N TYR A 283 -7.72 -3.48 4.80
CA TYR A 283 -7.52 -2.15 5.37
C TYR A 283 -6.54 -2.23 6.56
N PHE A 284 -6.05 -1.08 7.01
CA PHE A 284 -5.27 -0.90 8.23
C PHE A 284 -5.92 0.17 9.12
N SER A 285 -5.95 -0.08 10.43
CA SER A 285 -6.37 0.89 11.45
C SER A 285 -5.40 0.84 12.62
N GLY A 286 -4.93 1.99 13.08
CA GLY A 286 -3.95 2.11 14.15
C GLY A 286 -2.80 3.05 13.81
N VAL A 287 -1.70 2.90 14.56
CA VAL A 287 -0.51 3.78 14.54
C VAL A 287 0.45 3.36 13.42
N ALA A 288 0.84 4.31 12.57
CA ALA A 288 1.73 4.07 11.44
C ALA A 288 3.07 4.83 11.56
N THR A 289 3.91 4.42 12.52
CA THR A 289 5.30 4.91 12.66
C THR A 289 6.21 4.44 11.52
N GLU A 290 5.86 3.33 10.87
CA GLU A 290 6.55 2.77 9.70
C GLU A 290 5.58 2.68 8.50
N PRO A 291 6.07 2.67 7.24
CA PRO A 291 5.21 2.62 6.06
C PRO A 291 4.33 1.37 6.00
N VAL A 292 3.01 1.57 6.10
CA VAL A 292 2.00 0.49 6.14
C VAL A 292 2.08 -0.33 4.86
N LYS A 293 2.18 -1.65 4.99
CA LYS A 293 2.35 -2.58 3.87
C LYS A 293 1.01 -3.15 3.42
N PHE A 294 0.80 -3.17 2.10
CA PHE A 294 -0.33 -3.85 1.46
C PHE A 294 0.15 -4.67 0.28
N LEU A 295 -0.33 -5.90 0.14
CA LEU A 295 -0.11 -6.72 -1.04
C LEU A 295 -1.28 -6.50 -2.02
N LEU A 296 -1.08 -5.66 -3.04
CA LEU A 296 -2.09 -5.36 -4.05
C LEU A 296 -2.06 -6.44 -5.13
N ARG A 297 -3.20 -7.10 -5.37
CA ARG A 297 -3.38 -8.01 -6.50
C ARG A 297 -4.31 -7.38 -7.54
N LEU A 298 -3.75 -7.03 -8.69
CA LEU A 298 -4.52 -6.58 -9.84
C LEU A 298 -4.89 -7.75 -10.76
N ARG A 299 -6.00 -7.59 -11.48
CA ARG A 299 -6.47 -8.50 -12.53
C ARG A 299 -7.05 -7.67 -13.68
N VAL A 300 -6.66 -7.97 -14.91
CA VAL A 300 -7.42 -7.47 -16.08
C VAL A 300 -8.78 -8.19 -16.10
N PRO A 301 -9.93 -7.49 -16.11
CA PRO A 301 -11.23 -8.16 -16.12
C PRO A 301 -11.39 -9.10 -17.33
N PRO A 302 -12.07 -10.26 -17.19
CA PRO A 302 -12.34 -11.15 -18.33
C PRO A 302 -13.09 -10.42 -19.45
N ASN A 303 -12.70 -10.68 -20.70
CA ASN A 303 -13.24 -10.03 -21.90
C ASN A 303 -12.98 -8.50 -22.01
N THR A 304 -12.02 -7.95 -21.24
CA THR A 304 -11.49 -6.61 -21.52
C THR A 304 -10.88 -6.58 -22.93
N ALA A 305 -11.20 -5.55 -23.72
CA ALA A 305 -10.72 -5.43 -25.10
C ALA A 305 -9.24 -5.04 -25.17
N ASP A 306 -8.56 -5.44 -26.24
CA ASP A 306 -7.17 -5.04 -26.52
C ASP A 306 -7.02 -3.51 -26.53
N GLY A 307 -5.98 -2.98 -25.87
CA GLY A 307 -5.69 -1.53 -25.83
C GLY A 307 -5.02 -1.05 -24.55
N PHE A 308 -4.74 0.26 -24.48
CA PHE A 308 -4.13 0.90 -23.31
C PHE A 308 -5.17 1.42 -22.33
N TYR A 309 -5.03 1.01 -21.07
CA TYR A 309 -5.85 1.44 -19.94
C TYR A 309 -4.96 2.16 -18.92
N SER A 310 -5.44 3.24 -18.33
CA SER A 310 -4.73 3.94 -17.25
C SER A 310 -5.71 4.50 -16.23
N PHE A 311 -5.34 4.36 -14.97
CA PHE A 311 -6.15 4.69 -13.79
C PHE A 311 -5.23 4.95 -12.59
N THR A 312 -5.77 5.51 -11.50
CA THR A 312 -5.02 5.63 -10.24
C THR A 312 -5.45 4.56 -9.24
N ILE A 313 -4.49 4.16 -8.40
CA ILE A 313 -4.73 3.53 -7.09
C ILE A 313 -4.38 4.58 -6.04
N SER A 314 -5.33 4.97 -5.22
CA SER A 314 -5.16 5.97 -4.15
C SER A 314 -5.19 5.27 -2.79
N ALA A 315 -4.29 5.64 -1.87
CA ALA A 315 -4.37 5.21 -0.47
C ALA A 315 -5.27 6.18 0.30
N VAL A 316 -6.40 5.70 0.84
CA VAL A 316 -7.47 6.54 1.43
C VAL A 316 -7.94 5.92 2.74
N ASP A 317 -8.28 6.73 3.74
CA ASP A 317 -8.82 6.28 5.04
C ASP A 317 -10.37 6.25 5.10
N SER A 318 -10.93 6.26 6.30
CA SER A 318 -12.38 6.44 6.56
C SER A 318 -12.85 7.90 6.44
N SER A 319 -11.98 8.89 6.67
CA SER A 319 -12.35 10.32 6.55
C SER A 319 -12.35 10.83 5.09
N GLY A 320 -11.65 10.13 4.19
CA GLY A 320 -11.48 10.52 2.79
C GLY A 320 -10.14 11.23 2.52
N ALA A 321 -9.23 11.28 3.50
CA ALA A 321 -7.88 11.81 3.34
C ALA A 321 -7.04 10.89 2.44
N ILE A 322 -6.32 11.48 1.48
CA ILE A 322 -5.52 10.76 0.49
C ILE A 322 -4.04 10.79 0.88
N TYR A 323 -3.48 9.62 1.16
CA TYR A 323 -2.10 9.43 1.62
C TYR A 323 -1.09 9.22 0.47
N GLY A 324 -1.55 9.35 -0.78
CA GLY A 324 -0.77 9.27 -2.01
C GLY A 324 -1.47 8.44 -3.08
N GLU A 325 -1.00 8.56 -4.32
CA GLU A 325 -1.55 7.86 -5.48
C GLU A 325 -0.45 7.21 -6.32
N GLN A 326 -0.72 6.00 -6.81
CA GLN A 326 0.03 5.39 -7.90
C GLN A 326 -0.72 5.60 -9.23
N LEU A 327 0.00 6.02 -10.27
CA LEU A 327 -0.49 5.90 -11.64
C LEU A 327 -0.28 4.46 -12.16
N VAL A 328 -1.36 3.80 -12.57
CA VAL A 328 -1.31 2.48 -13.21
C VAL A 328 -1.49 2.64 -14.73
N ARG A 329 -0.71 1.89 -15.51
CA ARG A 329 -0.83 1.73 -16.96
C ARG A 329 -0.82 0.26 -17.31
N VAL A 330 -1.83 -0.22 -18.03
CA VAL A 330 -1.91 -1.60 -18.52
C VAL A 330 -2.18 -1.59 -20.02
N GLU A 331 -1.25 -2.14 -20.78
CA GLU A 331 -1.51 -2.60 -22.14
C GLU A 331 -2.20 -3.97 -22.05
N VAL A 332 -3.48 -4.02 -22.40
CA VAL A 332 -4.23 -5.28 -22.50
C VAL A 332 -4.04 -5.84 -23.89
N ILE A 333 -3.52 -7.07 -23.98
CA ILE A 333 -3.34 -7.80 -25.24
C ILE A 333 -3.86 -9.23 -25.09
N THR A 334 -4.87 -9.56 -25.88
CA THR A 334 -5.39 -10.93 -25.99
C THR A 334 -4.37 -11.80 -26.73
N ASN A 335 -3.82 -12.78 -26.03
CA ASN A 335 -2.92 -13.81 -26.59
C ASN A 335 -3.67 -14.65 -27.66
N LYS A 336 -3.54 -14.27 -28.92
CA LYS A 336 -4.23 -14.91 -30.06
C LYS A 336 -3.56 -16.24 -30.42
N THR A 337 -4.32 -17.34 -30.33
CA THR A 337 -3.86 -18.71 -30.60
C THR A 337 -4.50 -19.30 -31.86
N ALA A 338 -3.80 -19.24 -32.98
CA ALA A 338 -4.05 -20.00 -34.22
C ALA A 338 -2.78 -20.00 -35.09
N GLY A 339 -2.51 -20.96 -35.98
CA GLY A 339 -3.28 -22.16 -36.33
C GLY A 339 -2.43 -23.18 -37.09
N GLY A 340 -3.00 -24.35 -37.40
CA GLY A 340 -2.28 -25.48 -38.03
C GLY A 340 -2.22 -25.46 -39.56
N ILE A 341 -1.49 -26.43 -40.14
CA ILE A 341 -1.44 -26.70 -41.59
C ILE A 341 -2.17 -28.01 -41.88
N ASP A 342 -3.01 -27.98 -42.91
CA ASP A 342 -3.66 -29.16 -43.47
C ASP A 342 -2.74 -29.87 -44.49
N VAL A 343 -2.68 -31.21 -44.45
CA VAL A 343 -1.84 -32.04 -45.33
C VAL A 343 -2.70 -33.13 -45.95
N GLU A 344 -3.50 -32.74 -46.93
CA GLU A 344 -4.21 -33.69 -47.78
C GLU A 344 -3.20 -34.54 -48.59
N TYR A 345 -3.45 -35.84 -48.70
CA TYR A 345 -2.54 -36.80 -49.32
C TYR A 345 -2.54 -36.65 -50.86
N ILE A 346 -1.68 -35.77 -51.38
CA ILE A 346 -1.54 -35.54 -52.83
C ILE A 346 -0.96 -36.80 -53.48
N ALA A 347 -1.82 -37.53 -54.21
CA ALA A 347 -1.44 -38.72 -54.97
C ALA A 347 -0.31 -38.42 -55.98
N PRO A 348 0.63 -39.37 -56.22
CA PRO A 348 1.81 -39.14 -57.05
C PRO A 348 1.46 -38.73 -58.48
N VAL A 349 1.88 -37.52 -58.87
CA VAL A 349 1.63 -36.97 -60.20
C VAL A 349 2.70 -37.52 -61.17
N PRO A 350 2.33 -38.21 -62.27
CA PRO A 350 3.31 -38.66 -63.25
C PRO A 350 3.92 -37.46 -63.97
N GLU A 351 5.25 -37.41 -64.06
CA GLU A 351 5.96 -36.33 -64.75
C GLU A 351 5.64 -36.37 -66.25
N ILE A 352 5.06 -35.31 -66.80
CA ILE A 352 4.81 -35.17 -68.23
C ILE A 352 5.96 -34.42 -68.93
N ASN A 353 6.20 -34.71 -70.21
CA ASN A 353 7.07 -33.90 -71.05
C ASN A 353 6.30 -32.71 -71.67
N GLU A 354 7.02 -31.82 -72.35
CA GLU A 354 6.46 -30.63 -73.01
C GLU A 354 5.47 -30.95 -74.14
N ALA A 355 5.44 -32.20 -74.61
CA ALA A 355 4.47 -32.73 -75.57
C ALA A 355 3.30 -33.51 -74.91
N GLY A 356 3.14 -33.44 -73.59
CA GLY A 356 2.05 -34.08 -72.84
C GLY A 356 2.22 -35.58 -72.57
N CYS A 357 3.28 -36.21 -73.04
CA CYS A 357 3.54 -37.64 -72.82
C CYS A 357 4.04 -37.90 -71.39
N LYS A 358 3.47 -38.92 -70.73
CA LYS A 358 3.94 -39.41 -69.42
C LYS A 358 5.37 -39.97 -69.52
N LYS A 359 6.28 -39.48 -68.68
CA LYS A 359 7.59 -40.07 -68.42
C LYS A 359 7.46 -41.17 -67.37
N SER A 360 8.52 -41.96 -67.20
CA SER A 360 8.63 -43.00 -66.17
C SER A 360 9.02 -42.49 -64.78
N ASN A 361 8.65 -41.25 -64.44
CA ASN A 361 8.91 -40.60 -63.16
C ASN A 361 7.59 -40.14 -62.51
N TYR A 362 7.56 -40.09 -61.19
CA TYR A 362 6.46 -39.62 -60.35
C TYR A 362 6.94 -38.49 -59.44
N VAL A 363 6.07 -37.53 -59.17
CA VAL A 363 6.30 -36.35 -58.33
C VAL A 363 5.36 -36.39 -57.12
N TYR A 364 5.93 -36.25 -55.93
CA TYR A 364 5.21 -36.16 -54.66
C TYR A 364 5.47 -34.73 -54.11
N PRO A 365 4.52 -33.80 -54.26
CA PRO A 365 4.67 -32.42 -53.78
C PRO A 365 4.26 -32.31 -52.31
N ALA A 366 5.19 -31.91 -51.44
CA ALA A 366 4.90 -31.56 -50.06
C ALA A 366 5.01 -30.05 -49.88
N ARG A 367 3.91 -29.35 -49.57
CA ARG A 367 3.96 -27.93 -49.22
C ARG A 367 4.67 -27.74 -47.88
N PHE A 368 5.42 -26.65 -47.76
CA PHE A 368 6.05 -26.26 -46.51
C PHE A 368 5.86 -24.77 -46.26
N VAL A 369 5.91 -24.40 -44.99
CA VAL A 369 6.09 -23.03 -44.50
C VAL A 369 7.28 -23.05 -43.56
N MET A 370 8.24 -22.16 -43.76
CA MET A 370 9.29 -21.81 -42.81
C MET A 370 9.07 -20.35 -42.41
N GLY A 371 9.19 -20.06 -41.12
CA GLY A 371 8.89 -18.76 -40.52
C GLY A 371 9.22 -18.79 -39.03
N ILE A 372 9.21 -17.63 -38.37
CA ILE A 372 10.02 -17.31 -37.19
C ILE A 372 9.44 -17.55 -35.74
N LEU A 373 8.53 -16.82 -35.01
CA LEU A 373 7.27 -16.03 -35.21
C LEU A 373 7.01 -14.84 -34.20
N GLU A 374 6.56 -13.62 -34.61
CA GLU A 374 6.33 -12.41 -33.74
C GLU A 374 4.94 -11.69 -33.88
N GLU A 375 4.68 -10.62 -33.11
CA GLU A 375 3.31 -10.13 -32.73
C GLU A 375 2.38 -9.58 -33.84
N ASP A 376 2.85 -9.33 -35.07
CA ASP A 376 2.11 -8.62 -36.14
C ASP A 376 1.70 -9.52 -37.34
N ASN A 377 1.65 -10.84 -37.13
CA ASN A 377 1.60 -11.89 -38.16
C ASN A 377 2.87 -11.97 -39.04
N VAL A 378 3.95 -11.25 -38.72
CA VAL A 378 5.28 -11.48 -39.31
C VAL A 378 6.02 -12.52 -38.48
N LEU A 379 6.96 -13.21 -39.12
CA LEU A 379 7.49 -14.47 -38.63
C LEU A 379 8.97 -14.31 -38.13
N ALA A 380 9.23 -14.01 -36.82
CA ALA A 380 10.55 -14.08 -36.08
C ALA A 380 10.40 -14.42 -34.55
N GLU A 381 11.03 -15.36 -33.81
CA GLU A 381 12.08 -16.43 -33.97
C GLU A 381 11.75 -17.74 -33.18
N GLY A 382 12.41 -18.88 -33.49
CA GLY A 382 12.10 -20.25 -33.01
C GLY A 382 12.23 -21.39 -34.08
N ILE A 383 12.98 -22.47 -33.81
CA ILE A 383 13.34 -23.48 -34.86
C ILE A 383 12.22 -24.49 -35.18
N TYR A 384 11.50 -24.29 -36.30
CA TYR A 384 10.46 -25.21 -36.79
C TYR A 384 11.03 -26.49 -37.42
N HIS A 385 10.78 -27.62 -36.77
CA HIS A 385 11.00 -28.95 -37.34
C HIS A 385 9.81 -29.40 -38.21
N THR A 386 9.64 -28.77 -39.38
CA THR A 386 8.92 -29.40 -40.50
C THR A 386 9.62 -30.71 -40.83
N LEU A 387 8.94 -31.85 -40.65
CA LEU A 387 9.48 -33.20 -40.88
C LEU A 387 8.71 -33.90 -42.00
N ILE A 388 9.31 -33.98 -43.18
CA ILE A 388 8.79 -34.78 -44.31
C ILE A 388 9.43 -36.16 -44.24
N ASN A 389 8.63 -37.19 -44.01
CA ASN A 389 9.04 -38.59 -43.99
C ASN A 389 8.79 -39.21 -45.37
N ILE A 390 9.82 -39.86 -45.92
CA ILE A 390 9.77 -40.58 -47.20
C ILE A 390 10.14 -42.04 -46.95
N GLN A 391 9.17 -42.93 -47.13
CA GLN A 391 9.34 -44.37 -46.95
C GLN A 391 9.44 -45.08 -48.32
N ASN A 392 10.50 -45.85 -48.54
CA ASN A 392 10.62 -46.73 -49.71
C ASN A 392 9.77 -48.00 -49.53
N ASN A 393 8.50 -48.01 -49.93
CA ASN A 393 7.63 -49.19 -49.82
C ASN A 393 7.92 -50.27 -50.91
N THR A 394 9.04 -50.19 -51.62
CA THR A 394 9.40 -51.18 -52.67
C THR A 394 10.48 -52.15 -52.17
N PRO A 395 10.49 -53.41 -52.65
CA PRO A 395 11.50 -54.41 -52.28
C PRO A 395 12.85 -54.20 -53.00
N ARG A 396 13.12 -53.01 -53.55
CA ARG A 396 14.36 -52.69 -54.27
C ARG A 396 14.93 -51.34 -53.82
N ARG A 397 16.24 -51.15 -54.02
CA ARG A 397 16.88 -49.85 -53.81
C ARG A 397 16.25 -48.83 -54.75
N THR A 398 15.75 -47.73 -54.19
CA THR A 398 15.02 -46.70 -54.92
C THR A 398 15.80 -45.39 -54.92
N LYS A 399 16.07 -44.89 -56.12
CA LYS A 399 16.68 -43.57 -56.31
C LYS A 399 15.60 -42.49 -56.27
N ILE A 400 15.80 -41.49 -55.42
CA ILE A 400 14.95 -40.31 -55.34
C ILE A 400 15.77 -39.05 -55.62
N SER A 401 15.10 -38.03 -56.15
CA SER A 401 15.64 -36.68 -56.30
C SER A 401 14.72 -35.69 -55.59
N ILE A 402 15.30 -34.88 -54.72
CA ILE A 402 14.60 -33.83 -53.97
C ILE A 402 15.00 -32.48 -54.54
N ARG A 403 14.00 -31.63 -54.80
CA ARG A 403 14.18 -30.21 -55.11
C ARG A 403 13.30 -29.38 -54.18
N VAL A 404 13.70 -28.14 -53.92
CA VAL A 404 12.83 -27.14 -53.30
C VAL A 404 12.36 -26.20 -54.41
N SER A 405 11.06 -25.96 -54.49
CA SER A 405 10.44 -24.96 -55.37
C SER A 405 9.88 -23.83 -54.51
N VAL A 406 10.25 -22.61 -54.86
CA VAL A 406 9.86 -21.36 -54.19
C VAL A 406 9.23 -20.45 -55.24
N PRO A 407 7.98 -19.98 -55.07
CA PRO A 407 7.37 -19.01 -55.98
C PRO A 407 8.03 -17.63 -55.85
N ALA A 408 7.91 -16.80 -56.89
CA ALA A 408 8.41 -15.43 -56.87
C ALA A 408 7.78 -14.66 -55.70
N SER A 409 8.62 -14.08 -54.83
CA SER A 409 8.21 -13.52 -53.55
C SER A 409 9.29 -12.60 -52.99
N PHE A 410 8.91 -11.59 -52.19
CA PHE A 410 9.84 -10.66 -51.53
C PHE A 410 10.89 -10.01 -52.48
N GLY A 411 10.47 -9.64 -53.70
CA GLY A 411 11.35 -9.05 -54.72
C GLY A 411 12.35 -10.02 -55.36
N LYS A 412 12.22 -11.32 -55.13
CA LYS A 412 13.09 -12.38 -55.66
C LYS A 412 12.31 -13.24 -56.66
N ASP A 413 12.95 -13.57 -57.79
CA ASP A 413 12.38 -14.48 -58.80
C ASP A 413 12.14 -15.89 -58.24
N SER A 414 11.21 -16.63 -58.85
CA SER A 414 10.92 -18.02 -58.47
C SER A 414 12.13 -18.92 -58.69
N VAL A 415 12.43 -19.79 -57.72
CA VAL A 415 13.56 -20.72 -57.79
C VAL A 415 13.08 -22.16 -57.71
N VAL A 416 13.64 -23.03 -58.56
CA VAL A 416 13.65 -24.48 -58.38
C VAL A 416 15.10 -24.91 -58.20
N THR A 417 15.43 -25.50 -57.06
CA THR A 417 16.83 -25.84 -56.74
C THR A 417 17.39 -26.95 -57.63
N LYS A 418 18.72 -27.02 -57.71
CA LYS A 418 19.40 -28.21 -58.21
C LYS A 418 18.96 -29.44 -57.40
N PRO A 419 18.82 -30.61 -58.05
CA PRO A 419 18.39 -31.83 -57.38
C PRO A 419 19.47 -32.35 -56.41
N ILE A 420 19.11 -32.56 -55.14
CA ILE A 420 19.86 -33.50 -54.29
C ILE A 420 19.31 -34.91 -54.54
N ILE A 421 20.21 -35.88 -54.61
CA ILE A 421 19.91 -37.27 -54.94
C ILE A 421 20.17 -38.13 -53.70
N TYR A 422 19.22 -39.01 -53.37
CA TYR A 422 19.39 -40.07 -52.38
C TYR A 422 19.08 -41.42 -53.01
N GLU A 423 19.74 -42.46 -52.52
CA GLU A 423 19.34 -43.85 -52.77
C GLU A 423 18.86 -44.42 -51.44
N LEU A 424 17.62 -44.91 -51.41
CA LEU A 424 17.00 -45.54 -50.27
C LEU A 424 17.03 -47.05 -50.47
N GLU A 425 17.53 -47.79 -49.49
CA GLU A 425 17.44 -49.26 -49.50
C GLU A 425 15.97 -49.72 -49.35
N PRO A 426 15.64 -50.99 -49.65
CA PRO A 426 14.28 -51.52 -49.47
C PRO A 426 13.74 -51.23 -48.06
N PHE A 427 12.52 -50.69 -47.97
CA PHE A 427 11.84 -50.39 -46.71
C PHE A 427 12.55 -49.38 -45.79
N GLN A 428 13.49 -48.59 -46.32
CA GLN A 428 14.15 -47.51 -45.59
C GLN A 428 13.32 -46.21 -45.57
N ALA A 429 13.36 -45.52 -44.43
CA ALA A 429 12.84 -44.17 -44.24
C ALA A 429 13.94 -43.10 -44.44
N LEU A 430 13.58 -41.96 -45.01
CA LEU A 430 14.35 -40.71 -44.98
C LEU A 430 13.51 -39.58 -44.40
N GLN A 431 14.06 -38.86 -43.42
CA GLN A 431 13.46 -37.63 -42.89
C GLN A 431 14.13 -36.39 -43.50
N ILE A 432 13.35 -35.48 -44.06
CA ILE A 432 13.75 -34.12 -44.41
C ILE A 432 13.27 -33.18 -43.31
N SER A 433 14.21 -32.59 -42.56
CA SER A 433 13.91 -31.53 -41.59
C SER A 433 14.01 -30.13 -42.22
N GLY A 434 13.42 -29.11 -41.59
CA GLY A 434 13.55 -27.70 -42.01
C GLY A 434 15.01 -27.27 -42.25
N GLY A 435 15.95 -27.67 -41.38
CA GLY A 435 17.38 -27.43 -41.59
C GLY A 435 17.96 -28.05 -42.87
N LYS A 436 17.46 -29.23 -43.30
CA LYS A 436 17.84 -29.82 -44.60
C LYS A 436 17.23 -29.04 -45.77
N ILE A 437 16.02 -28.48 -45.61
CA ILE A 437 15.38 -27.61 -46.63
C ILE A 437 16.19 -26.32 -46.79
N ASN A 438 16.59 -25.66 -45.68
CA ASN A 438 17.42 -24.46 -45.74
C ASN A 438 18.80 -24.73 -46.38
N ASN A 439 19.43 -25.87 -46.08
CA ASN A 439 20.68 -26.29 -46.73
C ASN A 439 20.52 -26.51 -48.26
N ILE A 440 19.37 -26.98 -48.74
CA ILE A 440 19.07 -27.08 -50.18
C ILE A 440 18.96 -25.67 -50.82
N LEU A 441 18.52 -24.67 -50.06
CA LEU A 441 18.41 -23.28 -50.48
C LEU A 441 19.72 -22.47 -50.42
N TYR A 442 20.82 -23.01 -49.88
CA TYR A 442 22.09 -22.31 -49.64
C TYR A 442 22.66 -21.53 -50.85
N GLN A 443 22.48 -22.04 -52.08
CA GLN A 443 22.94 -21.39 -53.31
C GLN A 443 21.85 -20.50 -53.98
N THR A 444 20.84 -20.08 -53.23
CA THR A 444 19.69 -19.32 -53.75
C THR A 444 19.51 -17.99 -53.01
N PRO A 445 18.84 -16.99 -53.62
CA PRO A 445 18.45 -15.76 -52.91
C PRO A 445 17.54 -15.97 -51.69
N PHE A 446 17.02 -17.19 -51.47
CA PHE A 446 16.09 -17.50 -50.38
C PHE A 446 16.75 -18.13 -49.15
N TYR A 447 18.05 -18.45 -49.19
CA TYR A 447 18.77 -18.92 -47.99
C TYR A 447 18.61 -17.95 -46.81
N ASN A 448 18.31 -18.48 -45.61
CA ASN A 448 18.04 -17.69 -44.41
C ASN A 448 16.98 -16.57 -44.58
N SER A 449 15.95 -16.77 -45.42
CA SER A 449 14.79 -15.85 -45.45
C SER A 449 13.94 -16.05 -44.19
N SER A 450 13.60 -14.94 -43.50
CA SER A 450 12.80 -14.95 -42.27
C SER A 450 11.42 -15.58 -42.42
N PHE A 451 10.83 -15.50 -43.61
CA PHE A 451 9.62 -16.23 -43.98
C PHE A 451 9.73 -16.80 -45.40
N LEU A 452 9.22 -18.03 -45.59
CA LEU A 452 9.17 -18.70 -46.88
C LEU A 452 8.08 -19.76 -46.94
N THR A 453 7.16 -19.63 -47.90
CA THR A 453 6.27 -20.73 -48.34
C THR A 453 6.78 -21.33 -49.65
N GLY A 454 6.64 -22.65 -49.81
CA GLY A 454 7.08 -23.34 -51.01
C GLY A 454 6.60 -24.78 -51.09
N THR A 455 7.20 -25.55 -51.99
CA THR A 455 6.94 -26.98 -52.16
C THR A 455 8.24 -27.76 -52.28
N VAL A 456 8.42 -28.79 -51.44
CA VAL A 456 9.45 -29.81 -51.65
C VAL A 456 8.91 -30.78 -52.69
N LEU A 457 9.63 -30.89 -53.81
CA LEU A 457 9.32 -31.79 -54.92
C LEU A 457 10.20 -33.03 -54.80
N ILE A 458 9.61 -34.13 -54.35
CA ILE A 458 10.26 -35.44 -54.31
C ILE A 458 9.94 -36.14 -55.61
N THR A 459 10.96 -36.61 -56.35
CA THR A 459 10.79 -37.31 -57.62
C THR A 459 11.46 -38.67 -57.61
N SER A 460 10.83 -39.67 -58.22
CA SER A 460 11.37 -41.04 -58.33
C SER A 460 10.77 -41.77 -59.53
N ARG A 461 11.36 -42.91 -59.91
CA ARG A 461 10.78 -43.83 -60.90
C ARG A 461 9.70 -44.75 -60.31
N GLU A 462 9.62 -44.81 -58.99
CA GLU A 462 8.64 -45.64 -58.29
C GLU A 462 7.38 -44.84 -57.92
N SER A 463 6.21 -45.42 -58.17
CA SER A 463 4.89 -44.85 -57.87
C SER A 463 4.38 -45.16 -56.45
N ASN A 464 5.18 -45.86 -55.64
CA ASN A 464 4.81 -46.34 -54.31
C ASN A 464 5.84 -45.92 -53.25
N LEU A 465 6.10 -44.61 -53.14
CA LEU A 465 6.77 -44.04 -51.97
C LEU A 465 5.73 -43.59 -50.95
N GLY A 466 5.90 -44.00 -49.71
CA GLY A 466 5.12 -43.49 -48.58
C GLY A 466 5.63 -42.11 -48.17
N VAL A 467 5.16 -41.06 -48.85
CA VAL A 467 5.46 -39.67 -48.46
C VAL A 467 4.40 -39.18 -47.47
N SER A 468 4.83 -38.60 -46.37
CA SER A 468 3.99 -37.94 -45.37
C SER A 468 4.73 -36.75 -44.76
N ALA A 469 4.00 -35.75 -44.27
CA ALA A 469 4.56 -34.71 -43.42
C ALA A 469 3.98 -34.86 -42.01
N ILE A 470 4.83 -34.72 -41.00
CA ILE A 470 4.44 -34.74 -39.59
C ILE A 470 4.93 -33.44 -38.95
N TYR A 471 4.07 -32.82 -38.15
CA TYR A 471 4.42 -31.68 -37.32
C TYR A 471 4.81 -32.17 -35.92
N THR A 472 5.98 -31.76 -35.45
CA THR A 472 6.44 -32.02 -34.07
C THR A 472 6.73 -30.69 -33.39
N TYR A 473 5.94 -30.36 -32.38
CA TYR A 473 6.09 -29.15 -31.56
C TYR A 473 7.34 -29.22 -30.67
N TYR A 474 7.91 -28.05 -30.35
CA TYR A 474 8.84 -27.91 -29.23
C TYR A 474 8.55 -26.60 -28.49
N GLN A 475 8.63 -26.63 -27.16
CA GLN A 475 8.41 -25.47 -26.30
C GLN A 475 9.74 -24.83 -25.91
N THR A 476 9.92 -23.54 -26.17
CA THR A 476 11.07 -22.77 -25.70
C THR A 476 10.63 -21.72 -24.69
N ASN A 477 10.78 -22.04 -23.40
CA ASN A 477 10.70 -21.02 -22.36
C ASN A 477 11.97 -20.15 -22.44
N TYR A 478 11.81 -18.86 -22.72
CA TYR A 478 12.83 -17.84 -22.46
C TYR A 478 12.17 -16.61 -21.86
N ILE A 479 12.37 -16.45 -20.55
CA ILE A 479 12.26 -15.18 -19.82
C ILE A 479 13.55 -15.09 -19.01
N VAL A 480 14.13 -13.89 -18.98
CA VAL A 480 15.27 -13.51 -18.11
C VAL A 480 14.72 -12.62 -17.01
#